data_AF-A0A433U3A9-F1
#
_entry.id   AF-A0A433U3A9-F1
#
_cell.length_a   1.000
_cell.length_b   1.000
_cell.length_c   1.000
_cell.angle_alpha   90.00
_cell.angle_beta   90.00
_cell.angle_gamma   90.00
#
_symmetry.space_group_name_H-M   'P 1'
#
loop_
_entity.id
_entity.type
_entity.pdbx_description
1 polymer ?
#
loop_
_entity_poly.entity_id
_entity_poly.type
_entity_poly.pdbx_seq_one_letter_code
_entity_poly.pdbx_strand_id
1 'polypeptide(L)'
;AITLLGCGSHATYNDQNFLHVALTFGFIVATVVWVFNHVSGGHMNPAVTLAALFTRRVSIIRGVLYIVFQIIGGIIGAGILFGLTDSKKHFTDLGSNELSDSTTSAEGFGVEFMITLIYVLAYFACHDDKRSDLRGSAPLTLGVAVVACHIFAMPFTKAGMNPARSFGPALIADHWDDHWVFWVGPLVGGLVAGLLYEYIFASGATFAGVKKCLLRTKKPRKQAEPEKAPLEEIRTDAIEVDETKIDADAAPEVVVDKADTSAEDKTINGASADEIKKD
;
A
#
# COMPACT_ATOMS: atom_id res chain seq x y z
N ALA A 1 6.81 9.56 -10.90
CA ALA A 1 7.59 9.61 -9.65
C ALA A 1 8.51 8.40 -9.50
N ILE A 2 7.98 7.17 -9.36
CA ILE A 2 8.78 5.94 -9.22
C ILE A 2 9.83 5.80 -10.34
N THR A 3 9.41 5.83 -11.61
CA THR A 3 10.36 5.72 -12.73
C THR A 3 11.33 6.90 -12.78
N LEU A 4 10.82 8.14 -12.75
CA LEU A 4 11.66 9.35 -12.84
C LEU A 4 12.76 9.39 -11.77
N LEU A 5 12.38 9.35 -10.49
CA LEU A 5 13.32 9.55 -9.39
C LEU A 5 14.09 8.27 -9.06
N GLY A 6 13.43 7.11 -9.15
CA GLY A 6 14.07 5.81 -8.92
C GLY A 6 15.12 5.51 -9.98
N CYS A 7 14.75 5.56 -11.27
CA CYS A 7 15.72 5.29 -12.34
C CYS A 7 16.75 6.41 -12.45
N GLY A 8 16.39 7.66 -12.14
CA GLY A 8 17.34 8.77 -12.06
C GLY A 8 18.43 8.58 -11.00
N SER A 9 18.12 7.91 -9.88
CA SER A 9 19.12 7.55 -8.87
C SER A 9 20.13 6.50 -9.36
N HIS A 10 19.71 5.67 -10.33
CA HIS A 10 20.59 4.71 -11.00
C HIS A 10 21.46 5.42 -12.04
N ALA A 11 20.85 6.29 -12.84
CA ALA A 11 21.55 7.02 -13.89
C ALA A 11 22.66 7.90 -13.30
N THR A 12 22.41 8.68 -12.25
CA THR A 12 23.30 9.82 -11.89
C THR A 12 24.72 9.45 -11.40
N TYR A 13 24.99 8.21 -10.99
CA TYR A 13 26.25 7.83 -10.33
C TYR A 13 27.01 6.72 -11.09
N ASN A 14 28.30 6.96 -11.37
CA ASN A 14 29.21 5.95 -11.95
C ASN A 14 29.58 4.84 -10.94
N ASP A 15 29.47 5.12 -9.64
CA ASP A 15 29.69 4.13 -8.59
C ASP A 15 28.38 3.43 -8.26
N GLN A 16 28.38 2.10 -8.36
CA GLN A 16 27.26 1.19 -8.10
C GLN A 16 26.89 1.17 -6.59
N ASN A 17 26.40 2.29 -6.07
CA ASN A 17 25.90 2.36 -4.70
C ASN A 17 24.48 1.80 -4.63
N PHE A 18 24.39 0.46 -4.59
CA PHE A 18 23.12 -0.27 -4.54
C PHE A 18 22.21 0.17 -3.38
N LEU A 19 22.81 0.56 -2.24
CA LEU A 19 22.06 1.04 -1.09
C LEU A 19 21.35 2.37 -1.38
N HIS A 20 22.02 3.31 -2.04
CA HIS A 20 21.42 4.58 -2.44
C HIS A 20 20.22 4.37 -3.36
N VAL A 21 20.37 3.53 -4.38
CA VAL A 21 19.28 3.20 -5.31
C VAL A 21 18.12 2.53 -4.58
N ALA A 22 18.41 1.52 -3.75
CA ALA A 22 17.39 0.81 -2.97
C ALA A 22 16.60 1.73 -2.03
N LEU A 23 17.29 2.60 -1.29
CA LEU A 23 16.66 3.59 -0.42
C LEU A 23 15.78 4.56 -1.20
N THR A 24 16.25 5.02 -2.36
CA THR A 24 15.50 5.94 -3.21
C THR A 24 14.19 5.32 -3.69
N PHE A 25 14.24 4.12 -4.28
CA PHE A 25 13.04 3.40 -4.71
C PHE A 25 12.07 3.14 -3.56
N GLY A 26 12.57 2.67 -2.42
CA GLY A 26 11.74 2.39 -1.26
C GLY A 26 11.06 3.63 -0.69
N PHE A 27 11.78 4.73 -0.52
CA PHE A 27 11.19 5.97 -0.02
C PHE A 27 10.21 6.59 -1.01
N ILE A 28 10.49 6.57 -2.32
CA ILE A 28 9.52 7.04 -3.32
C ILE A 28 8.26 6.18 -3.28
N VAL A 29 8.37 4.86 -3.19
CA VAL A 29 7.19 4.00 -3.06
C VAL A 29 6.42 4.34 -1.79
N ALA A 30 7.08 4.50 -0.63
CA ALA A 30 6.42 4.92 0.60
C ALA A 30 5.68 6.26 0.43
N THR A 31 6.33 7.27 -0.13
CA THR A 31 5.72 8.59 -0.33
C THR A 31 4.54 8.52 -1.29
N VAL A 32 4.68 7.83 -2.43
CA VAL A 32 3.61 7.81 -3.43
C VAL A 32 2.43 6.94 -2.94
N VAL A 33 2.67 5.84 -2.20
CA VAL A 33 1.60 5.12 -1.52
C VAL A 33 0.93 6.06 -0.51
N TRP A 34 1.69 6.77 0.34
CA TRP A 34 1.11 7.69 1.33
C TRP A 34 0.15 8.71 0.67
N VAL A 35 0.57 9.29 -0.46
CA VAL A 35 -0.22 10.29 -1.18
C VAL A 35 -1.45 9.69 -1.87
N PHE A 36 -1.31 8.55 -2.56
CA PHE A 36 -2.37 8.06 -3.46
C PHE A 36 -3.15 6.84 -2.94
N ASN A 37 -2.81 6.31 -1.76
CA ASN A 37 -3.47 5.13 -1.22
C ASN A 37 -4.97 5.35 -1.05
N HIS A 38 -5.37 6.43 -0.38
CA HIS A 38 -6.78 6.76 -0.14
C HIS A 38 -7.57 7.06 -1.43
N VAL A 39 -6.90 7.47 -2.51
CA VAL A 39 -7.53 7.80 -3.80
C VAL A 39 -7.73 6.56 -4.66
N SER A 40 -6.69 5.73 -4.80
CA SER A 40 -6.62 4.69 -5.83
C SER A 40 -6.24 3.30 -5.31
N GLY A 41 -5.87 3.17 -4.02
CA GLY A 41 -5.23 1.99 -3.45
C GLY A 41 -3.72 1.96 -3.66
N GLY A 42 -3.13 2.95 -4.34
CA GLY A 42 -1.67 3.07 -4.44
C GLY A 42 -0.97 1.88 -5.11
N HIS A 43 -1.59 1.25 -6.12
CA HIS A 43 -1.03 0.07 -6.78
C HIS A 43 0.30 0.35 -7.48
N MET A 44 0.29 1.34 -8.40
CA MET A 44 1.45 1.87 -9.15
C MET A 44 2.36 0.83 -9.83
N ASN A 45 1.88 -0.39 -9.96
CA ASN A 45 2.60 -1.55 -10.42
C ASN A 45 1.59 -2.50 -11.10
N PRO A 46 1.83 -2.88 -12.37
CA PRO A 46 0.99 -3.83 -13.08
C PRO A 46 0.87 -5.18 -12.37
N ALA A 47 1.93 -5.67 -11.70
CA ALA A 47 1.91 -6.92 -10.96
C ALA A 47 0.96 -6.87 -9.74
N VAL A 48 1.00 -5.78 -8.97
CA VAL A 48 0.06 -5.54 -7.85
C VAL A 48 -1.37 -5.46 -8.37
N THR A 49 -1.57 -4.76 -9.48
CA THR A 49 -2.90 -4.58 -10.09
C THR A 49 -3.47 -5.90 -10.61
N LEU A 50 -2.64 -6.72 -11.24
CA LEU A 50 -3.03 -8.06 -11.68
C LEU A 50 -3.43 -8.93 -10.49
N ALA A 51 -2.63 -8.95 -9.42
CA ALA A 51 -2.94 -9.70 -8.21
C ALA A 51 -4.28 -9.25 -7.59
N ALA A 52 -4.51 -7.94 -7.49
CA ALA A 52 -5.77 -7.36 -7.00
C ALA A 52 -6.98 -7.70 -7.90
N LEU A 53 -6.75 -7.81 -9.21
CA LEU A 53 -7.79 -8.21 -10.16
C LEU A 53 -8.21 -9.68 -9.95
N PHE A 54 -7.25 -10.59 -9.83
CA PHE A 54 -7.52 -12.03 -9.66
C PHE A 54 -8.08 -12.39 -8.28
N THR A 55 -7.73 -11.61 -7.25
CA THR A 55 -8.35 -11.68 -5.92
C THR A 55 -9.67 -10.92 -5.82
N ARG A 56 -10.16 -10.35 -6.94
CA ARG A 56 -11.45 -9.64 -7.05
C ARG A 56 -11.57 -8.40 -6.16
N ARG A 57 -10.45 -7.77 -5.79
CA ARG A 57 -10.41 -6.49 -5.07
C ARG A 57 -10.62 -5.29 -6.00
N VAL A 58 -10.39 -5.47 -7.30
CA VAL A 58 -10.62 -4.46 -8.34
C VAL A 58 -11.42 -5.07 -9.50
N SER A 59 -12.30 -4.29 -10.13
CA SER A 59 -13.05 -4.73 -11.31
C SER A 59 -12.14 -4.87 -12.53
N ILE A 60 -12.50 -5.72 -13.50
CA ILE A 60 -11.70 -5.94 -14.72
C ILE A 60 -11.39 -4.64 -15.46
N ILE A 61 -12.41 -3.81 -15.68
CA ILE A 61 -12.24 -2.53 -16.39
C ILE A 61 -11.27 -1.62 -15.63
N ARG A 62 -11.46 -1.47 -14.31
CA ARG A 62 -10.58 -0.63 -13.49
C ARG A 62 -9.15 -1.17 -13.45
N GLY A 63 -8.98 -2.49 -13.37
CA GLY A 63 -7.67 -3.15 -13.40
C GLY A 63 -6.93 -2.93 -14.72
N VAL A 64 -7.60 -3.08 -15.86
CA VAL A 64 -7.01 -2.81 -17.18
C VAL A 64 -6.62 -1.34 -17.30
N LEU A 65 -7.51 -0.41 -16.93
CA LEU A 65 -7.20 1.03 -16.94
C LEU A 65 -6.00 1.36 -16.05
N TYR A 66 -5.92 0.77 -14.86
CA TYR A 66 -4.77 0.94 -13.96
C TYR A 66 -3.46 0.54 -14.65
N ILE A 67 -3.40 -0.63 -15.29
CA ILE A 67 -2.19 -1.10 -15.97
C ILE A 67 -1.80 -0.15 -17.11
N VAL A 68 -2.77 0.29 -17.92
CA VAL A 68 -2.52 1.24 -19.02
C VAL A 68 -1.94 2.55 -18.50
N PHE A 69 -2.58 3.16 -17.49
CA PHE A 69 -2.09 4.43 -16.91
C PHE A 69 -0.77 4.28 -16.16
N GLN A 70 -0.49 3.11 -15.56
CA GLN A 70 0.81 2.82 -14.96
C GLN A 70 1.92 2.78 -16.01
N ILE A 71 1.69 2.10 -17.13
CA ILE A 71 2.65 2.05 -18.24
C ILE A 71 2.87 3.45 -18.82
N ILE A 72 1.80 4.20 -19.11
CA ILE A 72 1.89 5.59 -19.60
C ILE A 72 2.69 6.45 -18.62
N GLY A 73 2.40 6.36 -17.31
CA GLY A 73 3.12 7.09 -16.28
C GLY A 73 4.60 6.70 -16.19
N GLY A 74 4.93 5.42 -16.43
CA GLY A 74 6.30 4.93 -16.53
C GLY A 74 7.05 5.56 -17.70
N ILE A 75 6.44 5.57 -18.89
CA ILE A 75 6.99 6.20 -20.10
C ILE A 75 7.21 7.69 -19.89
N ILE A 76 6.20 8.42 -19.37
CA ILE A 76 6.32 9.86 -19.09
C ILE A 76 7.44 10.12 -18.09
N GLY A 77 7.54 9.31 -17.04
CA GLY A 77 8.61 9.43 -16.05
C GLY A 77 10.01 9.24 -16.66
N ALA A 78 10.18 8.26 -17.54
CA ALA A 78 11.44 8.03 -18.25
C ALA A 78 11.75 9.14 -19.27
N GLY A 79 10.74 9.65 -20.00
CA GLY A 79 10.92 10.76 -20.94
C GLY A 79 11.32 12.08 -20.26
N ILE A 80 10.73 12.38 -19.08
CA ILE A 80 11.16 13.52 -18.27
C ILE A 80 12.61 13.30 -17.79
N LEU A 81 12.96 12.10 -17.33
CA LEU A 81 14.32 11.80 -16.91
C LEU A 81 15.33 12.00 -18.04
N PHE A 82 15.03 11.52 -19.24
CA PHE A 82 15.83 11.72 -20.44
C PHE A 82 16.05 13.21 -20.74
N GLY A 83 15.00 14.03 -20.67
CA GLY A 83 15.11 15.48 -20.89
C GLY A 83 15.87 16.24 -19.80
N LEU A 84 15.87 15.75 -18.55
CA LEU A 84 16.60 16.36 -17.42
C LEU A 84 18.08 15.95 -17.37
N THR A 85 18.46 14.95 -18.16
CA THR A 85 19.79 14.35 -18.11
C THR A 85 20.66 14.90 -19.24
N ASP A 86 21.85 15.42 -18.91
CA ASP A 86 22.71 16.13 -19.87
C ASP A 86 23.15 15.22 -21.02
N SER A 87 22.92 15.69 -22.25
CA SER A 87 23.20 14.97 -23.51
C SER A 87 24.69 14.61 -23.68
N LYS A 88 25.59 15.27 -22.94
CA LYS A 88 27.04 15.03 -22.99
C LYS A 88 27.51 13.81 -22.19
N LYS A 89 26.67 13.24 -21.33
CA LYS A 89 27.03 12.12 -20.45
C LYS A 89 26.51 10.76 -20.88
N HIS A 90 25.79 10.67 -22.01
CA HIS A 90 25.26 9.41 -22.56
C HIS A 90 24.89 8.41 -21.45
N PHE A 91 23.89 8.75 -20.63
CA PHE A 91 23.25 7.76 -19.78
C PHE A 91 22.45 6.85 -20.70
N THR A 92 23.14 5.88 -21.29
CA THR A 92 22.63 5.02 -22.37
C THR A 92 21.49 4.14 -21.90
N ASP A 93 21.39 3.85 -20.60
CA ASP A 93 20.37 2.92 -20.08
C ASP A 93 19.17 3.62 -19.40
N LEU A 94 19.25 4.90 -19.02
CA LEU A 94 18.25 5.60 -18.19
C LEU A 94 17.81 4.83 -16.93
N GLY A 95 18.70 4.00 -16.36
CA GLY A 95 18.34 3.09 -15.26
C GLY A 95 17.37 1.97 -15.67
N SER A 96 17.39 1.57 -16.94
CA SER A 96 16.70 0.39 -17.46
C SER A 96 17.18 -0.87 -16.74
N ASN A 97 16.26 -1.83 -16.64
CA ASN A 97 16.57 -3.12 -16.05
C ASN A 97 17.33 -3.98 -17.06
N GLU A 98 18.38 -4.66 -16.59
CA GLU A 98 19.15 -5.63 -17.34
C GLU A 98 19.61 -6.74 -16.39
N LEU A 99 19.90 -7.91 -16.95
CA LEU A 99 20.54 -8.99 -16.20
C LEU A 99 22.04 -8.69 -16.07
N SER A 100 22.64 -9.07 -14.95
CA SER A 100 24.10 -9.03 -14.84
C SER A 100 24.73 -10.10 -15.75
N ASP A 101 25.96 -9.85 -16.21
CA ASP A 101 26.68 -10.74 -17.13
C ASP A 101 26.79 -12.20 -16.65
N SER A 102 26.70 -12.43 -15.34
CA SER A 102 26.76 -13.76 -14.72
C SER A 102 25.40 -14.36 -14.40
N THR A 103 24.28 -13.69 -14.72
CA THR A 103 22.93 -14.13 -14.38
C THR A 103 22.21 -14.62 -15.64
N THR A 104 21.75 -15.87 -15.62
CA THR A 104 20.92 -16.41 -16.70
C THR A 104 19.49 -15.86 -16.64
N SER A 105 18.75 -15.88 -17.75
CA SER A 105 17.35 -15.41 -17.77
C SER A 105 16.44 -16.19 -16.81
N ALA A 106 16.75 -17.47 -16.54
CA ALA A 106 16.02 -18.30 -15.59
C ALA A 106 16.27 -17.87 -14.13
N GLU A 107 17.53 -17.56 -13.79
CA GLU A 107 17.89 -17.00 -12.48
C GLU A 107 17.28 -15.61 -12.29
N GLY A 108 17.37 -14.75 -13.32
CA GLY A 108 16.73 -13.44 -13.33
C GLY A 108 15.21 -13.52 -13.12
N PHE A 109 14.54 -14.47 -13.81
CA PHE A 109 13.13 -14.77 -13.57
C PHE A 109 12.86 -15.18 -12.12
N GLY A 110 13.68 -16.08 -11.56
CA GLY A 110 13.56 -16.51 -10.17
C GLY A 110 13.71 -15.36 -9.17
N VAL A 111 14.69 -14.47 -9.40
CA VAL A 111 14.89 -13.26 -8.60
C VAL A 111 13.66 -12.36 -8.67
N GLU A 112 13.25 -11.96 -9.88
CA GLU A 112 12.10 -11.07 -10.11
C GLU A 112 10.78 -11.63 -9.56
N PHE A 113 10.58 -12.94 -9.69
CA PHE A 113 9.45 -13.65 -9.09
C PHE A 113 9.44 -13.52 -7.57
N MET A 114 10.56 -13.83 -6.91
CA MET A 114 10.65 -13.86 -5.44
C MET A 114 10.51 -12.48 -4.82
N ILE A 115 11.20 -11.47 -5.37
CA ILE A 115 11.12 -10.10 -4.83
C ILE A 115 9.72 -9.51 -5.01
N THR A 116 9.06 -9.78 -6.15
CA THR A 116 7.70 -9.31 -6.38
C THR A 116 6.71 -10.04 -5.50
N LEU A 117 6.92 -11.35 -5.28
CA LEU A 117 6.08 -12.14 -4.37
C LEU A 117 6.12 -11.55 -2.95
N ILE A 118 7.30 -11.25 -2.41
CA ILE A 118 7.45 -10.68 -1.06
C ILE A 118 6.78 -9.30 -0.98
N TYR A 119 7.03 -8.43 -1.96
CA TYR A 119 6.44 -7.09 -2.00
C TYR A 119 4.90 -7.14 -2.10
N VAL A 120 4.34 -7.99 -2.95
CA VAL A 120 2.89 -8.11 -3.12
C VAL A 120 2.25 -8.75 -1.89
N LEU A 121 2.90 -9.71 -1.22
CA LEU A 121 2.43 -10.22 0.08
C LEU A 121 2.35 -9.10 1.12
N ALA A 122 3.38 -8.25 1.21
CA ALA A 122 3.36 -7.09 2.10
C ALA A 122 2.23 -6.12 1.72
N TYR A 123 2.01 -5.87 0.42
CA TYR A 123 0.89 -5.06 -0.07
C TYR A 123 -0.46 -5.58 0.41
N PHE A 124 -0.75 -6.87 0.21
CA PHE A 124 -2.01 -7.45 0.65
C PHE A 124 -2.14 -7.45 2.18
N ALA A 125 -1.06 -7.71 2.91
CA ALA A 125 -1.02 -7.67 4.36
C ALA A 125 -1.36 -6.28 4.93
N CYS A 126 -0.87 -5.22 4.28
CA CYS A 126 -1.16 -3.85 4.66
C CYS A 126 -2.58 -3.39 4.30
N HIS A 127 -3.25 -4.07 3.38
CA HIS A 127 -4.60 -3.76 2.89
C HIS A 127 -5.61 -4.84 3.28
N ASP A 128 -5.35 -5.57 4.35
CA ASP A 128 -6.27 -6.53 4.93
C ASP A 128 -7.02 -5.89 6.11
N ASP A 129 -8.22 -5.39 5.85
CA ASP A 129 -9.06 -4.74 6.87
C ASP A 129 -9.45 -5.68 8.02
N LYS A 130 -9.31 -7.00 7.84
CA LYS A 130 -9.62 -8.00 8.86
C LYS A 130 -8.44 -8.27 9.78
N ARG A 131 -7.24 -7.83 9.40
CA ARG A 131 -6.02 -8.01 10.17
C ARG A 131 -5.94 -6.96 11.28
N SER A 132 -5.74 -7.40 12.52
CA SER A 132 -5.76 -6.51 13.70
C SER A 132 -4.59 -6.70 14.67
N ASP A 133 -3.74 -7.70 14.45
CA ASP A 133 -2.57 -8.09 15.27
C ASP A 133 -1.43 -7.06 15.20
N LEU A 134 -1.07 -6.63 14.00
CA LEU A 134 -0.01 -5.63 13.76
C LEU A 134 -0.60 -4.40 13.07
N ARG A 135 -0.62 -3.28 13.79
CA ARG A 135 -1.02 -1.98 13.27
C ARG A 135 0.22 -1.12 13.04
N GLY A 136 0.29 -0.47 11.88
CA GLY A 136 1.42 0.35 11.49
C GLY A 136 1.16 1.16 10.22
N SER A 137 2.19 1.86 9.75
CA SER A 137 2.12 2.65 8.52
C SER A 137 2.28 1.75 7.29
N ALA A 138 1.17 1.45 6.62
CA ALA A 138 1.19 0.71 5.34
C ALA A 138 2.17 1.32 4.32
N PRO A 139 2.21 2.65 4.10
CA PRO A 139 3.18 3.24 3.18
C PRO A 139 4.64 2.96 3.57
N LEU A 140 4.97 3.05 4.86
CA LEU A 140 6.33 2.75 5.33
C LEU A 140 6.68 1.28 5.18
N THR A 141 5.77 0.37 5.53
CA THR A 141 5.97 -1.08 5.37
C THR A 141 6.26 -1.45 3.92
N LEU A 142 5.51 -0.88 2.97
CA LEU A 142 5.74 -1.12 1.54
C LEU A 142 7.05 -0.52 1.04
N GLY A 143 7.42 0.67 1.51
CA GLY A 143 8.72 1.25 1.19
C GLY A 143 9.88 0.40 1.69
N VAL A 144 9.84 -0.05 2.96
CA VAL A 144 10.87 -0.91 3.54
C VAL A 144 10.96 -2.25 2.81
N ALA A 145 9.83 -2.85 2.43
CA ALA A 145 9.82 -4.07 1.61
C ALA A 145 10.53 -3.86 0.26
N VAL A 146 10.28 -2.72 -0.40
CA VAL A 146 10.97 -2.35 -1.64
C VAL A 146 12.46 -2.14 -1.42
N VAL A 147 12.88 -1.44 -0.36
CA VAL A 147 14.31 -1.29 -0.02
C VAL A 147 14.98 -2.66 0.13
N ALA A 148 14.40 -3.54 0.94
CA ALA A 148 14.96 -4.87 1.20
C ALA A 148 15.09 -5.70 -0.08
N CYS A 149 14.05 -5.70 -0.91
CA CYS A 149 14.04 -6.38 -2.19
C CYS A 149 15.09 -5.80 -3.17
N HIS A 150 15.23 -4.48 -3.21
CA HIS A 150 16.23 -3.83 -4.07
C HIS A 150 17.65 -4.13 -3.61
N ILE A 151 17.96 -4.07 -2.31
CA ILE A 151 19.29 -4.42 -1.78
C ILE A 151 19.70 -5.82 -2.25
N PHE A 152 18.77 -6.78 -2.24
CA PHE A 152 19.01 -8.14 -2.70
C PHE A 152 19.13 -8.27 -4.23
N ALA A 153 18.20 -7.70 -5.00
CA ALA A 153 18.08 -7.97 -6.44
C ALA A 153 18.94 -7.08 -7.35
N MET A 154 19.44 -5.95 -6.83
CA MET A 154 20.26 -5.02 -7.61
C MET A 154 21.46 -5.68 -8.35
N PRO A 155 22.24 -6.59 -7.73
CA PRO A 155 23.37 -7.25 -8.39
C PRO A 155 22.99 -8.24 -9.51
N PHE A 156 21.71 -8.63 -9.60
CA PHE A 156 21.24 -9.67 -10.53
C PHE A 156 20.44 -9.08 -11.69
N THR A 157 19.47 -8.21 -11.39
CA THR A 157 18.43 -7.80 -12.35
C THR A 157 18.17 -6.28 -12.33
N LYS A 158 18.97 -5.51 -11.58
CA LYS A 158 18.69 -4.10 -11.21
C LYS A 158 17.31 -3.88 -10.56
N ALA A 159 16.75 -4.93 -9.94
CA ALA A 159 15.47 -4.93 -9.21
C ALA A 159 14.29 -4.34 -10.02
N GLY A 160 13.75 -5.11 -10.95
CA GLY A 160 12.59 -4.72 -11.76
C GLY A 160 11.34 -4.53 -10.91
N MET A 161 10.83 -5.61 -10.31
CA MET A 161 9.62 -5.72 -9.46
C MET A 161 8.30 -5.22 -10.06
N ASN A 162 8.36 -4.40 -11.10
CA ASN A 162 7.30 -3.56 -11.59
C ASN A 162 7.43 -3.40 -13.11
N PRO A 163 6.57 -4.07 -13.90
CA PRO A 163 6.65 -4.02 -15.35
C PRO A 163 6.56 -2.60 -15.93
N ALA A 164 5.79 -1.69 -15.32
CA ALA A 164 5.70 -0.30 -15.79
C ALA A 164 6.99 0.50 -15.53
N ARG A 165 7.70 0.21 -14.43
CA ARG A 165 9.01 0.80 -14.11
C ARG A 165 10.09 0.28 -15.05
N SER A 166 10.04 -0.98 -15.45
CA SER A 166 11.00 -1.57 -16.38
C SER A 166 10.73 -1.14 -17.82
N PHE A 167 9.46 -1.08 -18.24
CA PHE A 167 9.07 -0.73 -19.61
C PHE A 167 9.39 0.72 -19.99
N GLY A 168 9.18 1.68 -19.09
CA GLY A 168 9.37 3.11 -19.39
C GLY A 168 10.78 3.44 -19.89
N PRO A 169 11.84 3.18 -19.10
CA PRO A 169 13.22 3.42 -19.51
C PRO A 169 13.63 2.58 -20.72
N ALA A 170 13.25 1.29 -20.77
CA ALA A 170 13.53 0.41 -21.90
C ALA A 170 13.05 0.99 -23.24
N LEU A 171 11.83 1.56 -23.27
CA LEU A 171 11.28 2.17 -24.47
C LEU A 171 12.01 3.45 -24.90
N ILE A 172 12.44 4.27 -23.95
CA ILE A 172 13.08 5.57 -24.25
C ILE A 172 14.57 5.40 -24.58
N ALA A 173 15.25 4.46 -23.91
CA ALA A 173 16.67 4.15 -24.09
C ALA A 173 16.94 3.08 -25.17
N ASP A 174 15.89 2.48 -25.73
CA ASP A 174 15.96 1.37 -26.68
C ASP A 174 16.74 0.15 -26.15
N HIS A 175 16.52 -0.21 -24.88
CA HIS A 175 17.16 -1.32 -24.19
C HIS A 175 16.15 -2.44 -23.91
N TRP A 176 16.26 -3.57 -24.62
CA TRP A 176 15.25 -4.64 -24.61
C TRP A 176 15.81 -6.02 -24.22
N ASP A 177 17.05 -6.09 -23.77
CA ASP A 177 17.70 -7.34 -23.39
C ASP A 177 16.94 -8.04 -22.25
N ASP A 178 16.59 -9.30 -22.47
CA ASP A 178 15.82 -10.15 -21.56
C ASP A 178 14.54 -9.49 -20.99
N HIS A 179 13.97 -8.52 -21.71
CA HIS A 179 12.91 -7.67 -21.16
C HIS A 179 11.67 -8.46 -20.69
N TRP A 180 11.43 -9.61 -21.30
CA TRP A 180 10.35 -10.53 -20.92
C TRP A 180 10.43 -10.96 -19.45
N VAL A 181 11.64 -11.05 -18.86
CA VAL A 181 11.86 -11.42 -17.46
C VAL A 181 11.17 -10.43 -16.52
N PHE A 182 11.26 -9.13 -16.82
CA PHE A 182 10.67 -8.05 -16.02
C PHE A 182 9.15 -7.91 -16.19
N TRP A 183 8.56 -8.65 -17.13
CA TRP A 183 7.11 -8.82 -17.24
C TRP A 183 6.68 -10.10 -16.55
N VAL A 184 7.21 -11.24 -17.00
CA VAL A 184 6.71 -12.55 -16.57
C VAL A 184 7.06 -12.82 -15.11
N GLY A 185 8.27 -12.51 -14.66
CA GLY A 185 8.70 -12.68 -13.27
C GLY A 185 7.77 -11.94 -12.30
N PRO A 186 7.63 -10.60 -12.43
CA PRO A 186 6.77 -9.83 -11.53
C PRO A 186 5.29 -10.19 -11.64
N LEU A 187 4.75 -10.39 -12.85
CA LEU A 187 3.32 -10.71 -13.00
C LEU A 187 2.96 -12.06 -12.36
N VAL A 188 3.80 -13.09 -12.55
CA VAL A 188 3.58 -14.42 -11.96
C VAL A 188 3.82 -14.38 -10.45
N GLY A 189 4.90 -13.74 -9.99
CA GLY A 189 5.20 -13.59 -8.55
C GLY A 189 4.11 -12.84 -7.80
N GLY A 190 3.62 -11.73 -8.37
CA GLY A 190 2.52 -10.95 -7.81
C GLY A 190 1.20 -11.72 -7.79
N LEU A 191 0.86 -12.41 -8.89
CA LEU A 191 -0.35 -13.24 -8.94
C LEU A 191 -0.32 -14.33 -7.86
N VAL A 192 0.79 -15.06 -7.74
CA VAL A 192 0.96 -16.11 -6.73
C VAL A 192 0.86 -15.51 -5.32
N ALA A 193 1.51 -14.38 -5.05
CA ALA A 193 1.41 -13.69 -3.77
C ALA A 193 -0.02 -13.31 -3.39
N GLY A 194 -0.77 -12.70 -4.32
CA GLY A 194 -2.17 -12.33 -4.08
C GLY A 194 -3.04 -13.54 -3.75
N LEU A 195 -2.88 -14.64 -4.48
CA LEU A 195 -3.61 -15.88 -4.24
C LEU A 195 -3.19 -16.54 -2.91
N LEU A 196 -1.90 -16.60 -2.60
CA LEU A 196 -1.39 -17.12 -1.33
C LEU A 196 -1.94 -16.31 -0.16
N TYR A 197 -1.91 -14.97 -0.25
CA TYR A 197 -2.45 -14.14 0.81
C TYR A 197 -3.95 -14.38 0.98
N GLU A 198 -4.74 -14.24 -0.07
CA GLU A 198 -6.20 -14.33 0.01
C GLU A 198 -6.70 -15.69 0.53
N TYR A 199 -6.03 -16.79 0.15
CA TYR A 199 -6.52 -18.14 0.43
C TYR A 199 -5.79 -18.88 1.56
N ILE A 200 -4.62 -18.41 1.99
CA ILE A 200 -3.83 -19.07 3.04
C ILE A 200 -3.58 -18.13 4.22
N PHE A 201 -3.19 -16.87 3.98
CA PHE A 201 -2.73 -15.99 5.06
C PHE A 201 -3.76 -14.98 5.58
N ALA A 202 -4.76 -14.60 4.78
CA ALA A 202 -5.74 -13.59 5.15
C ALA A 202 -6.55 -14.03 6.37
N SER A 203 -6.90 -13.07 7.24
CA SER A 203 -7.71 -13.34 8.43
C SER A 203 -9.13 -13.73 8.00
N GLY A 204 -9.44 -15.03 8.03
CA GLY A 204 -10.68 -15.61 7.49
C GLY A 204 -10.49 -16.55 6.29
N ALA A 205 -9.25 -16.78 5.86
CA ALA A 205 -8.90 -17.83 4.92
C ALA A 205 -9.38 -19.18 5.45
N THR A 206 -10.40 -19.74 4.80
CA THR A 206 -10.91 -21.08 5.08
C THR A 206 -10.77 -21.93 3.83
N PHE A 207 -10.28 -23.16 3.97
CA PHE A 207 -10.18 -24.13 2.87
C PHE A 207 -11.53 -24.35 2.16
N ALA A 208 -12.64 -24.14 2.89
CA ALA A 208 -14.00 -24.13 2.36
C ALA A 208 -14.27 -23.00 1.36
N GLY A 209 -13.66 -21.81 1.53
CA GLY A 209 -13.75 -20.68 0.60
C GLY A 209 -13.06 -20.97 -0.73
N VAL A 210 -11.87 -21.60 -0.67
CA VAL A 210 -11.13 -22.09 -1.85
C VAL A 210 -11.96 -23.12 -2.62
N LYS A 211 -12.47 -24.15 -1.91
CA LYS A 211 -13.32 -25.19 -2.49
C LYS A 211 -14.62 -24.61 -3.08
N LYS A 212 -15.25 -23.64 -2.41
CA LYS A 212 -16.45 -22.96 -2.91
C LYS A 212 -16.16 -22.08 -4.12
N CYS A 213 -14.97 -21.47 -4.23
CA CYS A 213 -14.58 -20.68 -5.40
C CYS A 213 -14.28 -21.59 -6.61
N LEU A 214 -13.58 -22.71 -6.39
CA LEU A 214 -13.26 -23.71 -7.41
C LEU A 214 -14.49 -24.50 -7.91
N LEU A 215 -15.48 -24.74 -7.04
CA LEU A 215 -16.69 -25.51 -7.37
C LEU A 215 -17.90 -24.66 -7.76
N ARG A 216 -17.80 -23.32 -7.79
CA ARG A 216 -18.93 -22.45 -8.09
C ARG A 216 -19.16 -22.31 -9.60
N THR A 217 -19.95 -23.24 -10.13
CA THR A 217 -20.45 -23.25 -11.51
C THR A 217 -21.78 -22.51 -11.72
N LYS A 218 -22.37 -21.86 -10.70
CA LYS A 218 -23.64 -21.12 -10.88
C LYS A 218 -23.64 -19.69 -10.34
N LYS A 219 -24.10 -18.79 -11.21
CA LYS A 219 -24.40 -17.38 -10.97
C LYS A 219 -25.40 -17.26 -9.80
N PRO A 220 -25.15 -16.44 -8.77
CA PRO A 220 -26.16 -16.20 -7.74
C PRO A 220 -27.34 -15.49 -8.39
N ARG A 221 -28.55 -16.06 -8.22
CA ARG A 221 -29.81 -15.39 -8.55
C ARG A 221 -29.95 -14.21 -7.59
N LYS A 222 -30.11 -13.00 -8.11
CA LYS A 222 -30.47 -11.83 -7.28
C LYS A 222 -31.72 -12.19 -6.47
N GLN A 223 -31.59 -12.28 -5.14
CA GLN A 223 -32.75 -12.15 -4.27
C GLN A 223 -33.18 -10.70 -4.33
N ALA A 224 -34.46 -10.48 -4.64
CA ALA A 224 -35.07 -9.16 -4.59
C ALA A 224 -34.98 -8.63 -3.14
N GLU A 225 -34.57 -7.37 -2.99
CA GLU A 225 -34.67 -6.67 -1.72
C GLU A 225 -36.14 -6.61 -1.28
N PRO A 226 -36.46 -6.83 0.00
CA PRO A 226 -37.80 -6.60 0.49
C PRO A 226 -38.14 -5.12 0.38
N GLU A 227 -39.32 -4.85 -0.17
CA GLU A 227 -39.92 -3.52 -0.31
C GLU A 227 -39.91 -2.78 1.03
N LYS A 228 -39.25 -1.62 1.08
CA LYS A 228 -39.19 -0.79 2.30
C LYS A 228 -40.59 -0.30 2.63
N ALA A 229 -41.05 -0.56 3.86
CA ALA A 229 -42.31 -0.04 4.37
C ALA A 229 -42.29 1.51 4.38
N PRO A 230 -43.44 2.19 4.16
CA PRO A 230 -43.51 3.64 4.15
C PRO A 230 -43.08 4.23 5.50
N LEU A 231 -42.27 5.28 5.45
CA LEU A 231 -41.88 6.07 6.62
C LEU A 231 -43.11 6.86 7.11
N GLU A 232 -43.55 6.62 8.35
CA GLU A 232 -44.49 7.53 9.02
C GLU A 232 -43.78 8.88 9.26
N GLU A 233 -44.42 9.93 8.77
CA GLU A 233 -43.97 11.31 8.88
C GLU A 233 -44.21 11.79 10.32
N ILE A 234 -43.12 11.97 11.08
CA ILE A 234 -43.19 12.55 12.43
C ILE A 234 -43.59 14.02 12.28
N ARG A 235 -44.85 14.32 12.57
CA ARG A 235 -45.40 15.67 12.65
C ARG A 235 -44.74 16.42 13.81
N THR A 236 -43.83 17.34 13.50
CA THR A 236 -43.38 18.36 14.45
C THR A 236 -44.46 19.41 14.57
N ASP A 237 -45.27 19.35 15.62
CA ASP A 237 -46.14 20.46 15.99
C ASP A 237 -45.26 21.62 16.50
N ALA A 238 -45.48 22.79 15.92
CA ALA A 238 -44.75 24.02 16.21
C ALA A 238 -44.95 24.43 17.67
N ILE A 239 -43.84 24.70 18.36
CA ILE A 239 -43.86 25.46 19.62
C ILE A 239 -43.80 26.93 19.22
N GLU A 240 -44.92 27.66 19.36
CA GLU A 240 -44.92 29.12 19.36
C GLU A 240 -44.16 29.62 20.60
N VAL A 241 -43.11 30.41 20.37
CA VAL A 241 -42.38 31.13 21.43
C VAL A 241 -42.94 32.55 21.47
N ASP A 242 -43.64 32.88 22.56
CA ASP A 242 -44.14 34.23 22.86
C ASP A 242 -43.00 35.11 23.38
N GLU A 243 -42.51 36.03 22.55
CA GLU A 243 -41.42 36.98 22.87
C GLU A 243 -41.89 38.20 23.67
N THR A 244 -42.69 38.03 24.73
CA THR A 244 -43.04 39.14 25.63
C THR A 244 -42.93 38.77 27.10
N LYS A 245 -41.69 38.82 27.62
CA LYS A 245 -41.34 39.26 29.00
C LYS A 245 -39.83 39.26 29.18
N ILE A 246 -39.25 40.43 28.93
CA ILE A 246 -37.95 40.82 29.47
C ILE A 246 -38.22 41.30 30.89
N ASP A 247 -37.70 40.60 31.89
CA ASP A 247 -37.41 41.19 33.20
C ASP A 247 -35.93 40.94 33.50
N ALA A 248 -35.23 42.05 33.73
CA ALA A 248 -33.83 42.12 34.10
C ALA A 248 -33.63 41.71 35.57
N ASP A 249 -32.39 41.34 35.90
CA ASP A 249 -31.88 40.94 37.23
C ASP A 249 -32.10 39.47 37.65
N ALA A 250 -31.14 38.61 37.27
CA ALA A 250 -30.44 37.69 38.19
C ALA A 250 -29.41 36.85 37.41
N ALA A 251 -28.15 36.82 37.88
CA ALA A 251 -27.10 35.97 37.33
C ALA A 251 -27.37 34.47 37.64
N PRO A 252 -27.14 33.53 36.71
CA PRO A 252 -27.33 32.12 37.01
C PRO A 252 -26.09 31.50 37.70
N GLU A 253 -26.34 30.92 38.87
CA GLU A 253 -25.43 30.06 39.63
C GLU A 253 -25.06 28.78 38.85
N VAL A 254 -23.78 28.40 38.94
CA VAL A 254 -23.25 27.14 38.42
C VAL A 254 -23.61 26.02 39.40
N VAL A 255 -24.52 25.14 39.00
CA VAL A 255 -24.85 23.92 39.75
C VAL A 255 -23.84 22.82 39.40
N VAL A 256 -23.07 22.39 40.39
CA VAL A 256 -22.18 21.23 40.36
C VAL A 256 -22.95 20.03 40.92
N ASP A 257 -23.20 19.02 40.09
CA ASP A 257 -23.80 17.77 40.57
C ASP A 257 -22.75 16.85 41.23
N LYS A 258 -23.13 16.39 42.43
CA LYS A 258 -22.35 15.60 43.37
C LYS A 258 -22.21 14.14 42.93
N ALA A 259 -20.99 13.61 43.02
CA ALA A 259 -20.74 12.17 43.01
C ALA A 259 -21.01 11.57 44.40
N ASP A 260 -21.73 10.45 44.43
CA ASP A 260 -22.02 9.66 45.62
C ASP A 260 -20.74 9.11 46.27
N THR A 261 -20.55 9.45 47.54
CA THR A 261 -19.65 8.76 48.46
C THR A 261 -20.47 7.84 49.36
N SER A 262 -20.16 6.54 49.35
CA SER A 262 -20.33 5.72 50.55
C SER A 262 -18.94 5.34 51.07
N ALA A 263 -18.79 5.61 52.36
CA ALA A 263 -17.56 5.59 53.13
C ALA A 263 -17.30 4.20 53.74
N GLU A 264 -16.04 3.95 54.05
CA GLU A 264 -15.50 3.35 55.29
C GLU A 264 -13.98 3.22 55.10
N ASP A 265 -13.19 4.22 55.49
CA ASP A 265 -12.62 4.44 56.83
C ASP A 265 -11.91 3.23 57.43
N LYS A 266 -10.56 3.25 57.36
CA LYS A 266 -9.71 3.28 58.55
C LYS A 266 -8.25 3.58 58.17
N THR A 267 -7.86 4.84 58.42
CA THR A 267 -6.80 5.25 59.38
C THR A 267 -5.77 4.16 59.79
N ILE A 268 -4.45 4.38 59.96
CA ILE A 268 -3.62 5.58 60.17
C ILE A 268 -2.15 5.13 60.32
N ASN A 269 -1.20 6.07 60.14
CA ASN A 269 0.23 6.07 60.52
C ASN A 269 1.19 5.23 59.66
N GLY A 270 2.36 5.73 59.26
CA GLY A 270 3.01 6.99 59.57
C GLY A 270 4.50 6.88 59.21
N ALA A 271 5.02 7.98 58.66
CA ALA A 271 6.39 8.48 58.76
C ALA A 271 7.61 7.59 58.45
N SER A 272 8.39 8.12 57.50
CA SER A 272 9.84 8.41 57.60
C SER A 272 10.77 7.60 56.71
N ALA A 273 11.63 8.41 56.05
CA ALA A 273 12.84 8.08 55.32
C ALA A 273 13.78 7.16 56.09
N ASP A 274 14.55 6.33 55.38
CA ASP A 274 15.97 6.59 55.17
C ASP A 274 16.65 5.53 54.27
N GLU A 275 17.75 5.98 53.68
CA GLU A 275 18.84 5.28 52.97
C GLU A 275 19.12 3.80 53.31
N ILE A 276 19.71 3.09 52.32
CA ILE A 276 20.96 2.28 52.38
C ILE A 276 20.93 1.27 51.21
N LYS A 277 21.71 1.46 50.12
CA LYS A 277 23.09 0.98 49.85
C LYS A 277 23.20 -0.53 49.53
N LYS A 278 23.75 -0.81 48.33
CA LYS A 278 24.55 -1.97 47.88
C LYS A 278 23.98 -3.39 48.07
N ASP A 279 23.81 -4.12 46.97
CA ASP A 279 24.85 -5.00 46.40
C ASP A 279 24.61 -5.22 44.91
#